data_AF-A0A2W1BG44-F1
#
_entry.id   AF-A0A2W1BG44-F1
#
_cell.length_a   1.000
_cell.length_b   1.000
_cell.length_c   1.000
_cell.angle_alpha   90.00
_cell.angle_beta   90.00
_cell.angle_gamma   90.00
#
_symmetry.space_group_name_H-M   'P 1'
#
loop_
_entity.id
_entity.type
_entity.pdbx_description
1 polymer ?
#
loop_
_entity_poly.entity_id
_entity_poly.type
_entity_poly.pdbx_seq_one_letter_code
_entity_poly.pdbx_strand_id
1 'polypeptide(L)'
;MNPCDLPPCPPCPPPPPYPVCPQTCPPGPPPPPSRSKPTMRGLHWSQTKRKILQAIIVSVAAGACVYVFLGSRRRETYRDFYSKGEFDEWAHEMAIKGLFQGVPASSLKE
;
A
#
# COMPACT_ATOMS: atom_id res chain seq x y z
N MET A 1 5.90 6.79 -60.54
CA MET A 1 7.17 7.00 -61.27
C MET A 1 8.18 5.99 -60.76
N ASN A 2 8.68 5.12 -61.63
CA ASN A 2 9.66 4.10 -61.28
C ASN A 2 11.04 4.75 -61.07
N PRO A 3 11.80 4.40 -60.04
CA PRO A 3 13.12 4.99 -59.75
C PRO A 3 14.23 4.61 -60.75
N CYS A 4 13.89 3.94 -61.86
CA CYS A 4 14.84 3.44 -62.85
C CYS A 4 14.96 4.32 -64.12
N ASP A 5 14.15 5.37 -64.26
CA ASP A 5 14.16 6.28 -65.44
C ASP A 5 14.96 7.58 -65.18
N LEU A 6 16.14 7.47 -64.56
CA LEU A 6 17.05 8.62 -64.41
C LEU A 6 18.08 8.62 -65.55
N PRO A 7 18.31 9.76 -66.24
CA PRO A 7 19.32 9.84 -67.29
C PRO A 7 20.73 9.60 -66.74
N PRO A 8 21.65 9.01 -67.53
CA PRO A 8 23.01 8.71 -67.07
C PRO A 8 23.74 10.00 -66.67
N CYS A 9 24.37 9.99 -65.49
CA CYS A 9 25.14 11.12 -64.99
C CYS A 9 26.34 11.40 -65.93
N PRO A 10 26.65 12.67 -66.22
CA PRO A 10 27.85 13.02 -66.98
C PRO A 10 29.12 12.58 -66.24
N PRO A 11 30.21 12.21 -66.96
CA PRO A 11 31.44 11.76 -66.32
C PRO A 11 32.06 12.88 -65.48
N CYS A 12 32.46 12.54 -64.25
CA CYS A 12 33.10 13.48 -63.33
C CYS A 12 34.44 13.97 -63.90
N PRO A 13 34.80 15.27 -63.75
CA PRO A 13 36.14 15.74 -64.10
C PRO A 13 37.20 15.07 -63.19
N PRO A 14 38.43 14.87 -63.69
CA PRO A 14 39.50 14.27 -62.89
C PRO A 14 39.82 15.14 -61.67
N PRO A 15 40.07 14.54 -60.49
CA PRO A 15 40.34 15.30 -59.28
C PRO A 15 41.69 16.07 -59.40
N PRO A 16 41.77 17.32 -58.93
CA PRO A 16 43.00 18.09 -58.91
C PRO A 16 44.05 17.49 -57.94
N PRO A 17 45.35 17.74 -58.16
CA PRO A 17 46.43 17.12 -57.42
C PRO A 17 46.63 17.84 -56.08
N TYR A 18 45.77 17.56 -55.11
CA TYR A 18 46.00 17.96 -53.72
C TYR A 18 46.38 16.72 -52.89
N PRO A 19 47.31 16.86 -51.93
CA PRO A 19 47.72 15.74 -51.07
C PRO A 19 46.53 15.26 -50.24
N VAL A 20 46.34 13.94 -50.20
CA VAL A 20 45.32 13.26 -49.41
C VAL A 20 45.54 13.60 -47.93
N CYS A 21 44.65 14.40 -47.33
CA CYS A 21 44.66 14.61 -45.89
C CYS A 21 44.57 13.23 -45.19
N PRO A 22 45.41 12.92 -44.19
CA PRO A 22 45.25 11.69 -43.43
C PRO A 22 43.89 11.71 -42.70
N GLN A 23 42.91 11.00 -43.27
CA GLN A 23 41.53 10.88 -42.78
C GLN A 23 41.42 9.96 -41.54
N THR A 24 42.38 10.04 -40.61
CA THR A 24 42.26 9.34 -39.33
C THR A 24 41.75 10.33 -38.30
N CYS A 25 40.44 10.56 -38.30
CA CYS A 25 39.77 11.15 -37.16
C CYS A 25 39.97 10.22 -35.95
N PRO A 26 40.28 10.74 -34.75
CA PRO A 26 40.33 9.92 -33.55
C PRO A 26 38.96 9.26 -33.32
N PRO A 27 38.91 8.00 -32.82
CA PRO A 27 37.65 7.34 -32.54
C PRO A 27 36.83 8.19 -31.56
N GLY A 28 35.56 8.41 -31.91
CA GLY A 28 34.63 9.11 -31.03
C GLY A 28 34.51 8.42 -29.67
N PRO A 29 34.14 9.16 -28.60
CA PRO A 29 33.99 8.58 -27.27
C PRO A 29 32.97 7.43 -27.27
N PRO A 30 33.14 6.42 -26.40
CA PRO A 30 32.24 5.28 -26.33
C PRO A 30 30.81 5.73 -26.01
N PRO A 31 29.78 5.10 -26.61
CA PRO A 31 28.40 5.45 -26.33
C PRO A 31 28.08 5.21 -24.84
N PRO A 32 27.21 6.04 -24.23
CA PRO A 32 26.81 5.85 -22.84
C PRO A 32 26.16 4.48 -22.65
N PRO A 33 26.27 3.86 -21.45
CA PRO A 33 25.68 2.56 -21.19
C PRO A 33 24.17 2.61 -21.46
N SER A 34 23.70 1.79 -22.39
CA SER A 34 22.29 1.73 -22.79
C SER A 34 21.45 1.21 -21.63
N ARG A 35 20.54 2.03 -21.10
CA ARG A 35 19.58 1.60 -20.07
C ARG A 35 18.62 0.55 -20.67
N SER A 36 18.40 -0.54 -19.95
CA SER A 36 17.42 -1.56 -20.34
C SER A 36 16.03 -0.95 -20.49
N LYS A 37 15.30 -1.34 -21.54
CA LYS A 37 13.96 -0.81 -21.80
C LYS A 37 13.00 -1.23 -20.68
N PRO A 38 12.25 -0.30 -20.07
CA PRO A 38 11.30 -0.64 -19.02
C PRO A 38 10.09 -1.38 -19.60
N THR A 39 9.40 -2.12 -18.73
CA THR A 39 8.12 -2.75 -19.08
C THR A 39 7.09 -1.65 -19.36
N MET A 40 6.63 -1.52 -20.61
CA MET A 40 5.67 -0.49 -21.02
C MET A 40 4.22 -0.97 -21.09
N ARG A 41 3.97 -2.28 -20.97
CA ARG A 41 2.64 -2.88 -21.09
C ARG A 41 2.12 -3.35 -19.74
N GLY A 42 0.81 -3.21 -19.51
CA GLY A 42 0.14 -3.78 -18.33
C GLY A 42 0.40 -3.05 -17.01
N LEU A 43 0.88 -1.79 -17.05
CA LEU A 43 1.17 -1.02 -15.83
C LEU A 43 -0.06 -0.93 -14.92
N HIS A 44 -1.22 -0.58 -15.49
CA HIS A 44 -2.47 -0.45 -14.72
C HIS A 44 -2.84 -1.74 -14.00
N TRP A 45 -2.81 -2.89 -14.70
CA TRP A 45 -3.10 -4.19 -14.11
C TRP A 45 -2.14 -4.54 -12.95
N SER A 46 -0.85 -4.28 -13.15
CA SER A 46 0.17 -4.52 -12.12
C SER A 46 -0.04 -3.63 -10.88
N GLN A 47 -0.49 -2.39 -11.08
CA GLN A 47 -0.79 -1.44 -10.02
C GLN A 47 -2.04 -1.86 -9.25
N THR A 48 -3.12 -2.19 -9.96
CA THR A 48 -4.38 -2.62 -9.36
C THR A 48 -4.21 -3.87 -8.50
N LYS A 49 -3.46 -4.87 -8.97
CA LYS A 49 -3.16 -6.07 -8.18
C LYS A 49 -2.48 -5.73 -6.86
N ARG A 50 -1.49 -4.82 -6.88
CA ARG A 50 -0.80 -4.37 -5.65
C ARG A 50 -1.74 -3.60 -4.73
N LYS A 51 -2.60 -2.74 -5.27
CA LYS A 51 -3.54 -1.93 -4.47
C LYS A 51 -4.64 -2.76 -3.83
N ILE A 52 -5.19 -3.75 -4.54
CA ILE A 52 -6.16 -4.68 -3.96
C ILE A 52 -5.52 -5.47 -2.82
N LEU A 53 -4.30 -5.98 -3.02
CA LEU A 53 -3.58 -6.70 -1.96
C LEU A 53 -3.35 -5.81 -0.73
N GLN A 54 -2.89 -4.58 -0.93
CA GLN A 54 -2.72 -3.59 0.15
C GLN A 54 -4.04 -3.32 0.89
N ALA A 55 -5.15 -3.15 0.16
CA ALA A 55 -6.45 -2.89 0.76
C ALA A 55 -6.93 -4.05 1.64
N ILE A 56 -6.73 -5.30 1.19
CA ILE A 56 -7.09 -6.50 1.97
C ILE A 56 -6.25 -6.59 3.25
N ILE A 57 -4.93 -6.35 3.16
CA ILE A 57 -4.06 -6.38 4.33
C ILE A 57 -4.50 -5.32 5.35
N VAL A 58 -4.78 -4.11 4.88
CA VAL A 58 -5.20 -3.00 5.75
C VAL A 58 -6.57 -3.27 6.38
N SER A 59 -7.52 -3.87 5.65
CA SER A 59 -8.84 -4.17 6.20
C SER A 59 -8.79 -5.25 7.28
N VAL A 60 -7.98 -6.30 7.09
CA VAL A 60 -7.74 -7.33 8.11
C VAL A 60 -7.05 -6.74 9.34
N ALA A 61 -6.03 -5.90 9.14
CA ALA A 61 -5.33 -5.23 10.23
C ALA A 61 -6.26 -4.31 11.03
N ALA A 62 -7.12 -3.54 10.36
CA ALA A 62 -8.10 -2.70 11.02
C ALA A 62 -9.10 -3.52 11.86
N GLY A 63 -9.61 -4.62 11.32
CA GLY A 63 -10.48 -5.54 12.06
C GLY A 63 -9.80 -6.14 13.29
N ALA A 64 -8.53 -6.56 13.16
CA ALA A 64 -7.73 -7.08 14.27
C ALA A 64 -7.51 -6.01 15.35
N CYS A 65 -7.19 -4.77 14.98
CA CYS A 65 -7.04 -3.66 15.91
C CYS A 65 -8.32 -3.44 16.73
N VAL A 66 -9.48 -3.39 16.08
CA VAL A 66 -10.76 -3.22 16.80
C VAL A 66 -11.01 -4.37 17.77
N TYR A 67 -10.76 -5.61 17.34
CA TYR A 67 -10.93 -6.79 18.19
C TYR A 67 -10.03 -6.74 19.44
N VAL A 68 -8.75 -6.40 19.28
CA VAL A 68 -7.78 -6.38 20.38
C VAL A 68 -7.99 -5.19 21.30
N PHE A 69 -8.06 -3.98 20.76
CA PHE A 69 -8.09 -2.76 21.59
C PHE A 69 -9.45 -2.54 22.26
N LEU A 70 -10.55 -2.81 21.55
CA LEU A 70 -11.90 -2.61 22.10
C LEU A 70 -12.49 -3.93 22.61
N GLY A 71 -12.45 -4.97 21.79
CA GLY A 71 -13.13 -6.23 22.07
C GLY A 71 -12.53 -7.01 23.24
N SER A 72 -11.20 -7.12 23.30
CA SER A 72 -10.52 -7.88 24.37
C SER A 72 -10.62 -7.17 25.71
N ARG A 73 -10.33 -5.86 25.76
CA ARG A 73 -10.44 -5.06 26.99
C ARG A 73 -11.84 -5.12 27.57
N ARG A 74 -12.88 -4.96 26.74
CA ARG A 74 -14.27 -5.08 27.20
C ARG A 74 -14.52 -6.45 27.82
N ARG A 75 -14.20 -7.53 27.10
CA ARG A 75 -14.45 -8.90 27.59
C ARG A 75 -13.71 -9.21 28.88
N GLU A 76 -12.47 -8.73 29.01
CA GLU A 76 -11.69 -8.87 30.23
C GLU A 76 -12.33 -8.13 31.41
N THR A 77 -12.72 -6.86 31.23
CA THR A 77 -13.38 -6.10 32.31
C THR A 77 -14.71 -6.74 32.75
N TYR A 78 -15.52 -7.22 31.81
CA TYR A 78 -16.75 -7.93 32.16
C TYR A 78 -16.47 -9.26 32.86
N ARG A 79 -15.48 -10.04 32.40
CA ARG A 79 -15.07 -11.27 33.06
C ARG A 79 -14.62 -11.01 34.49
N ASP A 80 -13.78 -9.99 34.67
CA ASP A 80 -13.28 -9.58 35.98
C ASP A 80 -14.42 -9.18 36.91
N PHE A 81 -15.37 -8.37 36.42
CA PHE A 81 -16.55 -7.95 37.16
C PHE A 81 -17.38 -9.15 37.67
N TYR A 82 -17.64 -10.15 36.81
CA TYR A 82 -18.39 -11.34 37.25
C TYR A 82 -17.59 -12.30 38.12
N SER A 83 -16.26 -12.31 37.99
CA SER A 83 -15.40 -13.18 38.81
C SER A 83 -15.19 -12.66 40.23
N LYS A 84 -15.20 -11.34 40.41
CA LYS A 84 -14.95 -10.65 41.69
C LYS A 84 -16.24 -10.11 42.32
N GLY A 85 -17.37 -10.20 41.63
CA GLY A 85 -18.63 -9.62 42.05
C GLY A 85 -19.24 -10.39 43.21
N GLU A 86 -19.14 -9.84 44.42
CA GLU A 86 -19.96 -10.25 45.56
C GLU A 86 -21.33 -9.57 45.44
N PHE A 87 -22.16 -10.14 44.58
CA PHE A 87 -23.45 -9.55 44.19
C PHE A 87 -24.42 -9.40 45.36
N ASP A 88 -24.32 -10.26 46.36
CA ASP A 88 -25.17 -10.22 47.55
C ASP A 88 -24.84 -9.03 48.46
N GLU A 89 -23.55 -8.74 48.69
CA GLU A 89 -23.13 -7.55 49.44
C GLU A 89 -23.54 -6.27 48.71
N TRP A 90 -23.37 -6.26 47.38
CA TRP A 90 -23.72 -5.10 46.57
C TRP A 90 -25.24 -4.85 46.52
N ALA A 91 -26.03 -5.93 46.45
CA ALA A 91 -27.48 -5.86 46.54
C ALA A 91 -27.93 -5.37 47.92
N HIS A 92 -27.28 -5.82 48.99
CA HIS A 92 -27.56 -5.36 50.35
C HIS A 92 -27.25 -3.87 50.52
N GLU A 93 -26.10 -3.38 50.02
CA GLU A 93 -25.77 -1.96 50.01
C GLU A 93 -26.81 -1.13 49.23
N MET A 94 -27.23 -1.59 48.06
CA MET A 94 -28.25 -0.89 47.26
C MET A 94 -29.61 -0.87 47.97
N ALA A 95 -29.95 -1.94 48.69
CA ALA A 95 -31.16 -2.01 49.49
C ALA A 95 -31.11 -1.02 50.65
N ILE A 96 -30.00 -0.93 51.39
CA ILE A 96 -29.79 0.07 52.46
C ILE A 96 -29.89 1.49 51.90
N LYS A 97 -29.35 1.74 50.70
CA LYS A 97 -29.45 3.03 50.01
C LYS A 97 -30.86 3.35 49.51
N GLY A 98 -31.83 2.44 49.67
CA GLY A 98 -33.22 2.64 49.29
C GLY A 98 -33.44 2.64 47.79
N LEU A 99 -32.55 2.03 47.00
CA LEU A 99 -32.69 1.97 45.54
C LEU A 99 -33.86 1.08 45.11
N PHE A 100 -34.24 0.10 45.93
CA PHE A 100 -35.30 -0.85 45.60
C PHE A 100 -36.64 -0.43 46.20
N GLN A 101 -37.66 -0.32 45.36
CA GLN A 101 -39.04 -0.11 45.79
C GLN A 101 -39.66 -1.38 46.42
N GLY A 102 -39.14 -2.56 46.08
CA GLY A 102 -39.65 -3.85 46.52
C GLY A 102 -39.10 -4.34 47.86
N VAL A 103 -38.07 -3.69 48.41
CA VAL A 103 -37.49 -4.06 49.70
C VAL A 103 -37.90 -3.01 50.73
N PRO A 104 -38.83 -3.31 51.65
CA PRO A 104 -39.26 -2.34 52.64
C PRO A 104 -38.11 -2.06 53.61
N ALA A 105 -37.89 -0.79 53.96
CA ALA A 105 -36.80 -0.40 54.87
C ALA A 105 -36.88 -1.06 56.26
N SER A 106 -38.05 -1.61 56.63
CA SER A 106 -38.23 -2.41 57.85
C SER A 106 -37.56 -3.77 57.80
N SER A 107 -37.35 -4.38 56.63
CA SER A 107 -36.71 -5.70 56.50
C SER A 107 -35.18 -5.65 56.50
N LEU A 108 -34.60 -4.44 56.49
CA LEU A 108 -33.14 -4.20 56.50
C LEU A 108 -32.61 -3.81 57.88
N LYS A 109 -33.49 -3.67 58.88
CA LYS A 109 -33.11 -3.44 60.28
C LYS A 109 -32.95 -4.79 60.98
N GLU A 110 -31.72 -5.28 61.06
CA GLU A 110 -31.29 -6.15 62.16
C GLU A 110 -30.87 -5.30 63.36
#